data_AF-A0A7J6DFQ9-F1
#
_entry.id   AF-A0A7J6DFQ9-F1
#
_cell.length_a   1.000
_cell.length_b   1.000
_cell.length_c   1.000
_cell.angle_alpha   90.00
_cell.angle_beta   90.00
_cell.angle_gamma   90.00
#
_symmetry.space_group_name_H-M   'P 1'
#
loop_
_entity.id
_entity.type
_entity.pdbx_description
1 polymer ?
#
loop_
_entity_poly.entity_id
_entity_poly.type
_entity_poly.pdbx_seq_one_letter_code
_entity_poly.pdbx_strand_id
1 'polypeptide(L)'
;MDITKRLMLDALDELVKAEFKDFIWHLSNGVAEDIKPIPRGKLEEVDRSDVVDCMVKQYSDDAGKITVQALRNIKQNDLAKRLELKFREVQQPVQDARHAPVPVEPQPLQSDGKLRNMTQSSQEFKQKMLQDVGDEIYRPASSQRKGSALLITNIVFDYKEYNRVGAEIDEENMDWLLRALGYSVVKRRNLSGEAIDREVRNFSKLLPEHRDSDSTFVVIMSHGSRINNRDAILGVHYHEKNNPKDVYFVDETFSHLNSVNCPALIHKPKVILIQACRGDHPGGVEVRDQVPESDSWFHEEKDFVCFMSSLPDTASYRNAITGSHFINYIVDVFCERAHEHHIMELFTKVTSGMATRPGRTRDKLLPCLERTSLTKKFYLIWPEINNRVNYTLKEALVHLVDQELIDMDCNITRYCVSNLICQLCHLGISRVVEAWNNHRIPGVNISQLLQEKESPTSLHRVVLQKKKFSSTILPNGTEAADLYMDTLGSSLIRVSSFGMDPFTSEHEKATVEQLFSEKWPDIAVLFNNAVNKNFLPFKEALITLVTLTQRYS
;
A
#
# COMPACT_ATOMS: atom_id res chain seq x y z
N MET A 1 31.15 20.10 27.67
CA MET A 1 31.72 19.56 26.42
C MET A 1 30.87 20.08 25.29
N ASP A 2 31.47 20.70 24.28
CA ASP A 2 30.77 21.11 23.05
C ASP A 2 29.99 19.89 22.51
N ILE A 3 28.71 20.07 22.17
CA ILE A 3 27.83 18.99 21.68
C ILE A 3 28.51 18.30 20.48
N THR A 4 29.23 19.06 19.67
CA THR A 4 30.00 18.55 18.54
C THR A 4 31.09 17.57 18.97
N LYS A 5 31.86 17.91 20.01
CA LYS A 5 32.90 17.04 20.56
C LYS A 5 32.34 15.75 21.12
N ARG A 6 31.21 15.83 21.84
CA ARG A 6 30.57 14.64 22.42
C ARG A 6 30.09 13.67 21.33
N LEU A 7 29.42 14.18 20.31
CA LEU A 7 28.94 13.36 19.19
C LEU A 7 30.08 12.69 18.42
N MET A 8 31.19 13.40 18.20
CA MET A 8 32.37 12.84 17.57
C MET A 8 33.01 11.76 18.43
N LEU A 9 33.17 12.00 19.74
CA LEU A 9 33.78 11.04 20.66
C LEU A 9 32.96 9.75 20.74
N ASP A 10 31.64 9.87 20.90
CA ASP A 10 30.71 8.73 20.92
C ASP A 10 30.87 7.87 19.66
N ALA A 11 31.07 8.49 18.49
CA ALA A 11 31.28 7.76 17.25
C ALA A 11 32.66 7.08 17.19
N LEU A 12 33.73 7.73 17.65
CA LEU A 12 35.07 7.13 17.65
C LEU A 12 35.22 5.98 18.65
N ASP A 13 34.45 5.98 19.74
CA ASP A 13 34.42 4.89 20.71
C ASP A 13 33.86 3.59 20.14
N GLU A 14 33.02 3.67 19.11
CA GLU A 14 32.49 2.50 18.38
C GLU A 14 33.53 1.86 17.43
N LEU A 15 34.62 2.56 17.09
CA LEU A 15 35.66 2.04 16.19
C LEU A 15 36.57 1.03 16.90
N VAL A 16 36.86 -0.10 16.24
CA VAL A 16 37.88 -1.03 16.75
C VAL A 16 39.29 -0.47 16.55
N LYS A 17 40.29 -1.04 17.22
CA LYS A 17 41.67 -0.52 17.21
C LYS A 17 42.29 -0.39 15.81
N ALA A 18 41.97 -1.30 14.88
CA ALA A 18 42.46 -1.22 13.50
C ALA A 18 41.81 -0.05 12.74
N GLU A 19 40.49 0.08 12.82
CA GLU A 19 39.72 1.15 12.18
C GLU A 19 40.08 2.53 12.71
N PHE A 20 40.34 2.63 14.02
CA PHE A 20 40.80 3.87 14.64
C PHE A 20 42.20 4.27 14.14
N LYS A 21 43.10 3.30 13.90
CA LYS A 21 44.40 3.59 13.27
C LYS A 21 44.24 4.07 11.82
N ASP A 22 43.35 3.45 11.05
CA ASP A 22 43.06 3.87 9.68
C ASP A 22 42.39 5.26 9.64
N PHE A 23 41.54 5.56 10.62
CA PHE A 23 40.94 6.87 10.81
C PHE A 23 42.01 7.95 11.03
N ILE A 24 42.95 7.72 11.97
CA ILE A 24 44.11 8.60 12.21
C ILE A 24 44.97 8.74 10.94
N TRP A 25 45.15 7.65 10.20
CA TRP A 25 45.90 7.68 8.94
C TRP A 25 45.26 8.64 7.93
N HIS A 26 43.93 8.62 7.77
CA HIS A 26 43.23 9.57 6.90
C HIS A 26 43.32 11.02 7.37
N LEU A 27 43.26 11.27 8.69
CA LEU A 27 43.45 12.63 9.22
C LEU A 27 44.85 13.18 8.93
N SER A 28 45.87 12.32 8.94
CA SER A 28 47.27 12.73 8.75
C SER A 28 47.75 12.77 7.29
N ASN A 29 47.07 12.06 6.38
CA ASN A 29 47.40 12.05 4.96
C ASN A 29 46.42 12.85 4.09
N GLY A 30 45.28 13.27 4.66
CA GLY A 30 44.25 14.05 3.98
C GLY A 30 42.95 13.26 3.84
N VAL A 31 41.85 13.89 4.24
CA VAL A 31 40.51 13.30 4.19
C VAL A 31 39.85 13.52 2.81
N ALA A 32 40.20 14.61 2.13
CA ALA A 32 39.82 14.95 0.74
C ALA A 32 40.87 15.94 0.17
N GLU A 33 40.85 16.17 -1.16
CA GLU A 33 41.85 17.01 -1.86
C GLU A 33 41.96 18.46 -1.30
N ASP A 34 40.85 19.01 -0.81
CA ASP A 34 40.78 20.39 -0.29
C ASP A 34 40.91 20.52 1.24
N ILE A 35 41.12 19.41 1.96
CA ILE A 35 41.18 19.40 3.44
C ILE A 35 42.62 19.28 3.92
N LYS A 36 43.11 20.30 4.63
CA LYS A 36 44.47 20.29 5.20
C LYS A 36 44.66 19.14 6.22
N PRO A 37 45.66 18.25 6.04
CA PRO A 37 45.91 17.17 6.99
C PRO A 37 46.41 17.67 8.36
N ILE A 38 46.16 16.89 9.40
CA ILE A 38 46.73 17.13 10.74
C ILE A 38 48.16 16.56 10.76
N PRO A 39 49.19 17.33 11.18
CA PRO A 39 50.56 16.84 11.27
C PRO A 39 50.67 15.56 12.12
N ARG A 40 51.37 14.54 11.60
CA ARG A 40 51.50 13.22 12.26
C ARG A 40 51.99 13.30 13.71
N GLY A 41 52.94 14.19 14.02
CA GLY A 41 53.44 14.37 15.38
C GLY A 41 52.42 14.92 16.41
N LYS A 42 51.24 15.38 15.96
CA LYS A 42 50.12 15.75 16.84
C LYS A 42 49.13 14.60 17.05
N LEU A 43 49.26 13.51 16.30
CA LEU A 43 48.38 12.34 16.32
C LEU A 43 49.13 11.06 16.74
N GLU A 44 50.35 11.19 17.24
CA GLU A 44 51.19 10.08 17.68
C GLU A 44 50.92 9.79 19.16
N GLU A 45 50.56 8.54 19.49
CA GLU A 45 50.24 8.07 20.85
C GLU A 45 49.09 8.82 21.57
N VAL A 46 48.17 9.42 20.82
CA VAL A 46 46.99 10.13 21.35
C VAL A 46 45.77 9.21 21.51
N ASP A 47 44.92 9.50 22.49
CA ASP A 47 43.65 8.77 22.68
C ASP A 47 42.51 9.35 21.81
N ARG A 48 41.33 8.72 21.85
CA ARG A 48 40.16 9.15 21.05
C ARG A 48 39.70 10.56 21.39
N SER A 49 39.80 10.97 22.66
CA SER A 49 39.41 12.30 23.10
C SER A 49 40.39 13.35 22.59
N ASP A 50 41.69 13.07 22.68
CA ASP A 50 42.76 13.92 22.15
C ASP A 50 42.63 14.13 20.63
N VAL A 51 42.24 13.09 19.89
CA VAL A 51 41.97 13.18 18.45
C VAL A 51 40.80 14.12 18.17
N VAL A 52 39.67 13.99 18.90
CA VAL A 52 38.52 14.87 18.76
C VAL A 52 38.90 16.32 19.06
N ASP A 53 39.68 16.56 20.11
CA ASP A 53 40.17 17.88 20.47
C ASP A 53 41.09 18.48 19.40
N CYS A 54 41.96 17.65 18.79
CA CYS A 54 42.78 18.06 17.66
C CYS A 54 41.94 18.42 16.43
N MET A 55 40.92 17.62 16.12
CA MET A 55 40.02 17.87 14.98
C MET A 55 39.22 19.16 15.16
N VAL A 56 38.64 19.38 16.34
CA VAL A 56 37.90 20.63 16.62
C VAL A 56 38.82 21.83 16.63
N LYS A 57 40.05 21.71 17.13
CA LYS A 57 41.04 22.80 17.09
C LYS A 57 41.51 23.14 15.67
N GLN A 58 41.62 22.14 14.79
CA GLN A 58 42.13 22.32 13.43
C GLN A 58 41.03 22.77 12.46
N TYR A 59 39.81 22.25 12.61
CA TYR A 59 38.73 22.39 11.63
C TYR A 59 37.51 23.16 12.13
N SER A 60 37.47 23.54 13.41
CA SER A 60 36.38 24.32 14.03
C SER A 60 35.00 23.73 13.71
N ASP A 61 34.09 24.51 13.12
CA ASP A 61 32.70 24.12 12.84
C ASP A 61 32.57 22.98 11.81
N ASP A 62 33.60 22.73 11.00
CA ASP A 62 33.60 21.65 10.02
C ASP A 62 34.14 20.31 10.58
N ALA A 63 34.63 20.30 11.83
CA ALA A 63 35.18 19.09 12.45
C ALA A 63 34.20 17.90 12.41
N GLY A 64 32.90 18.13 12.63
CA GLY A 64 31.87 17.09 12.54
C GLY A 64 31.74 16.50 11.12
N LYS A 65 31.72 17.36 10.08
CA LYS A 65 31.63 16.91 8.68
C LYS A 65 32.86 16.13 8.25
N ILE A 66 34.04 16.59 8.66
CA ILE A 66 35.31 15.94 8.35
C ILE A 66 35.40 14.58 9.04
N THR A 67 34.85 14.45 10.25
CA THR A 67 34.73 13.16 10.96
C THR A 67 33.85 12.19 10.17
N VAL A 68 32.68 12.63 9.72
CA VAL A 68 31.77 11.82 8.88
C VAL A 68 32.47 11.36 7.59
N GLN A 69 33.22 12.25 6.94
CA GLN A 69 33.95 11.91 5.72
C GLN A 69 35.10 10.93 5.97
N ALA A 70 35.88 11.12 7.04
CA ALA A 70 36.95 10.19 7.42
C ALA A 70 36.39 8.79 7.78
N LEU A 71 35.22 8.71 8.42
CA LEU A 71 34.49 7.45 8.67
C LEU A 71 34.06 6.75 7.37
N ARG A 72 33.61 7.50 6.36
CA ARG A 72 33.28 6.95 5.03
C ARG A 72 34.50 6.38 4.32
N ASN A 73 35.65 7.05 4.43
CA ASN A 73 36.89 6.60 3.80
C ASN A 73 37.38 5.24 4.36
N ILE A 74 37.13 4.96 5.65
CA ILE A 74 37.39 3.65 6.26
C ILE A 74 36.22 2.66 6.14
N LYS A 75 35.23 2.95 5.28
CA LYS A 75 34.03 2.13 5.00
C LYS A 75 33.04 1.97 6.18
N GLN A 76 33.12 2.82 7.20
CA GLN A 76 32.17 2.87 8.32
C GLN A 76 30.93 3.70 7.98
N ASN A 77 30.19 3.27 6.95
CA ASN A 77 29.09 4.04 6.35
C ASN A 77 27.86 4.18 7.27
N ASP A 78 27.53 3.16 8.05
CA ASP A 78 26.39 3.19 8.97
C ASP A 78 26.65 4.12 10.16
N LEU A 79 27.87 4.08 10.71
CA LEU A 79 28.31 4.99 11.77
C LEU A 79 28.38 6.44 11.27
N ALA A 80 28.91 6.65 10.06
CA ALA A 80 28.93 7.96 9.41
C ALA A 80 27.52 8.52 9.21
N LYS A 81 26.56 7.69 8.74
CA LYS A 81 25.16 8.11 8.54
C LYS A 81 24.46 8.45 9.84
N ARG A 82 24.68 7.66 10.91
CA ARG A 82 24.13 7.97 12.25
C ARG A 82 24.69 9.26 12.82
N LEU A 83 26.00 9.49 12.71
CA LEU A 83 26.64 10.71 13.18
C LEU A 83 26.13 11.95 12.43
N GLU A 84 25.94 11.84 11.10
CA GLU A 84 25.39 12.93 10.28
C GLU A 84 23.96 13.31 10.66
N LEU A 85 23.10 12.33 10.98
CA LEU A 85 21.74 12.58 11.47
C LEU A 85 21.75 13.34 12.80
N LYS A 86 22.59 12.92 13.76
CA LYS A 86 22.72 13.59 15.06
C LYS A 86 23.18 15.06 14.90
N PHE A 87 24.05 15.37 13.95
CA PHE A 87 24.45 16.76 13.69
C PHE A 87 23.32 17.63 13.11
N ARG A 88 22.40 17.06 12.32
CA ARG A 88 21.24 17.81 11.79
C ARG A 88 20.23 18.14 12.86
N GLU A 89 20.05 17.26 13.84
CA GLU A 89 19.14 17.46 14.98
C GLU A 89 19.58 18.64 15.86
N VAL A 90 20.90 18.84 16.01
CA VAL A 90 21.47 19.89 16.87
C VAL A 90 21.42 21.30 16.25
N GLN A 91 21.28 21.41 14.91
CA GLN A 91 21.34 22.69 14.18
C GLN A 91 19.99 23.42 14.04
N GLN A 92 18.89 22.93 14.64
CA GLN A 92 17.60 23.63 14.59
C GLN A 92 17.49 24.70 15.71
N PRO A 93 17.31 26.00 15.39
CA PRO A 93 17.07 27.03 16.39
C PRO A 93 15.61 27.02 16.87
N VAL A 94 15.43 27.06 18.18
CA VAL A 94 14.14 27.26 18.85
C VAL A 94 13.71 28.73 18.73
N GLN A 95 12.55 29.02 18.12
CA GLN A 95 11.85 30.30 18.32
C GLN A 95 10.34 30.12 18.50
N ASP A 96 9.84 31.01 19.36
CA ASP A 96 8.61 31.08 20.15
C ASP A 96 7.26 30.63 19.55
N ALA A 97 6.54 29.94 20.44
CA ALA A 97 5.14 29.57 20.35
C ALA A 97 4.22 30.79 20.46
N ARG A 98 3.39 31.00 19.42
CA ARG A 98 1.95 31.35 19.49
C ARG A 98 1.50 31.79 18.09
N HIS A 99 0.71 30.94 17.43
CA HIS A 99 -0.07 31.13 16.20
C HIS A 99 0.51 30.56 14.88
N ALA A 100 -0.21 29.56 14.35
CA ALA A 100 -0.17 28.92 13.02
C ALA A 100 0.74 27.66 12.85
N PRO A 101 0.44 26.83 11.83
CA PRO A 101 -0.24 25.53 11.89
C PRO A 101 0.69 24.34 12.23
N VAL A 102 0.08 23.26 12.73
CA VAL A 102 0.71 21.98 13.06
C VAL A 102 1.60 21.48 11.89
N PRO A 103 2.86 21.04 12.15
CA PRO A 103 3.69 20.43 11.12
C PRO A 103 3.02 19.16 10.60
N VAL A 104 2.72 19.13 9.30
CA VAL A 104 2.38 17.87 8.62
C VAL A 104 3.65 17.03 8.59
N GLU A 105 3.67 15.97 9.38
CA GLU A 105 4.69 14.92 9.32
C GLU A 105 4.78 14.39 7.88
N PRO A 106 5.97 14.26 7.27
CA PRO A 106 6.08 13.88 5.87
C PRO A 106 5.54 12.47 5.67
N GLN A 107 4.47 12.37 4.87
CA GLN A 107 3.93 11.10 4.37
C GLN A 107 5.06 10.23 3.78
N PRO A 108 4.98 8.89 3.87
CA PRO A 108 6.09 8.00 3.56
C PRO A 108 6.58 8.26 2.13
N LEU A 109 7.84 8.70 2.02
CA LEU A 109 8.53 8.81 0.74
C LEU A 109 8.60 7.40 0.15
N GLN A 110 8.02 7.19 -1.03
CA GLN A 110 8.29 5.99 -1.80
C GLN A 110 9.79 5.97 -2.15
N SER A 111 10.37 4.79 -2.40
CA SER A 111 11.83 4.63 -2.60
C SER A 111 12.38 5.39 -3.82
N ASP A 112 11.51 5.87 -4.71
CA ASP A 112 11.82 6.78 -5.82
C ASP A 112 11.79 8.27 -5.45
N GLY A 113 11.50 8.61 -4.19
CA GLY A 113 11.40 9.97 -3.67
C GLY A 113 10.10 10.70 -3.99
N LYS A 114 9.11 10.03 -4.61
CA LYS A 114 7.81 10.64 -4.94
C LYS A 114 6.79 10.40 -3.83
N LEU A 115 5.92 11.39 -3.65
CA LEU A 115 4.74 11.26 -2.82
C LEU A 115 3.55 10.92 -3.70
N ARG A 116 2.95 9.74 -3.50
CA ARG A 116 1.75 9.31 -4.24
C ARG A 116 0.63 8.98 -3.27
N ASN A 117 -0.57 9.42 -3.61
CA ASN A 117 -1.80 9.12 -2.89
C ASN A 117 -2.84 8.59 -3.86
N MET A 118 -3.59 7.57 -3.44
CA MET A 118 -4.71 7.04 -4.23
C MET A 118 -5.88 8.03 -4.19
N THR A 119 -6.20 8.63 -5.34
CA THR A 119 -7.42 9.41 -5.51
C THR A 119 -8.63 8.51 -5.30
N GLN A 120 -9.62 8.99 -4.56
CA GLN A 120 -10.79 8.20 -4.19
C GLN A 120 -11.95 8.45 -5.12
N SER A 121 -12.68 7.38 -5.47
CA SER A 121 -13.89 7.50 -6.30
C SER A 121 -15.00 8.18 -5.50
N SER A 122 -15.66 9.15 -6.11
CA SER A 122 -16.87 9.76 -5.55
C SER A 122 -18.01 8.74 -5.50
N GLN A 123 -18.94 8.92 -4.56
CA GLN A 123 -20.11 8.03 -4.46
C GLN A 123 -21.04 8.21 -5.66
N GLU A 124 -21.19 9.44 -6.15
CA GLU A 124 -21.99 9.78 -7.33
C GLU A 124 -21.49 9.06 -8.58
N PHE A 125 -20.16 9.00 -8.77
CA PHE A 125 -19.57 8.28 -9.88
C PHE A 125 -19.90 6.78 -9.82
N LYS A 126 -19.77 6.15 -8.63
CA LYS A 126 -20.09 4.72 -8.45
C LYS A 126 -21.56 4.41 -8.73
N GLN A 127 -22.46 5.28 -8.29
CA GLN A 127 -23.90 5.12 -8.51
C GLN A 127 -24.27 5.28 -9.98
N LYS A 128 -23.71 6.29 -10.65
CA LYS A 128 -23.86 6.46 -12.09
C LYS A 128 -23.39 5.23 -12.85
N MET A 129 -22.23 4.68 -12.49
CA MET A 129 -21.70 3.46 -13.12
C MET A 129 -22.59 2.23 -12.92
N LEU A 130 -23.19 2.06 -11.73
CA LEU A 130 -24.14 0.98 -11.46
C LEU A 130 -25.47 1.14 -12.19
N GLN A 131 -25.96 2.37 -12.34
CA GLN A 131 -27.23 2.69 -13.01
C GLN A 131 -27.13 2.64 -14.53
N ASP A 132 -26.09 3.25 -15.11
CA ASP A 132 -25.98 3.47 -16.54
C ASP A 132 -25.29 2.30 -17.28
N VAL A 133 -24.43 1.54 -16.59
CA VAL A 133 -23.48 0.59 -17.22
C VAL A 133 -23.50 -0.78 -16.51
N GLY A 134 -24.44 -0.99 -15.57
CA GLY A 134 -24.37 -2.03 -14.55
C GLY A 134 -24.19 -3.46 -15.06
N ASP A 135 -24.73 -3.84 -16.21
CA ASP A 135 -24.59 -5.20 -16.77
C ASP A 135 -23.28 -5.38 -17.57
N GLU A 136 -22.71 -4.27 -18.04
CA GLU A 136 -21.44 -4.20 -18.76
C GLU A 136 -20.22 -4.08 -17.83
N ILE A 137 -20.38 -4.11 -16.50
CA ILE A 137 -19.26 -4.06 -15.54
C ILE A 137 -19.06 -5.39 -14.81
N TYR A 138 -17.81 -5.70 -14.44
CA TYR A 138 -17.54 -6.76 -13.48
C TYR A 138 -17.96 -6.32 -12.08
N ARG A 139 -19.08 -6.86 -11.59
CA ARG A 139 -19.59 -6.61 -10.25
C ARG A 139 -18.84 -7.46 -9.23
N PRO A 140 -18.39 -6.88 -8.11
CA PRO A 140 -17.83 -7.68 -7.04
C PRO A 140 -18.94 -8.56 -6.43
N ALA A 141 -18.59 -9.79 -6.06
CA ALA A 141 -19.54 -10.75 -5.49
C ALA A 141 -20.06 -10.34 -4.10
N SER A 142 -19.37 -9.40 -3.42
CA SER A 142 -19.79 -8.84 -2.13
C SER A 142 -19.47 -7.34 -2.05
N SER A 143 -19.96 -6.67 -1.01
CA SER A 143 -19.62 -5.27 -0.70
C SER A 143 -18.14 -5.07 -0.33
N GLN A 144 -17.39 -6.15 -0.10
CA GLN A 144 -15.95 -6.18 0.11
C GLN A 144 -15.25 -6.78 -1.12
N ARG A 145 -14.40 -5.99 -1.80
CA ARG A 145 -13.51 -6.55 -2.82
C ARG A 145 -12.35 -7.23 -2.12
N LYS A 146 -12.26 -8.54 -2.30
CA LYS A 146 -11.06 -9.31 -1.97
C LYS A 146 -10.36 -9.61 -3.28
N GLY A 147 -9.05 -9.40 -3.32
CA GLY A 147 -8.23 -9.71 -4.47
C GLY A 147 -6.96 -10.39 -4.00
N SER A 148 -6.47 -11.35 -4.76
CA SER A 148 -5.13 -11.91 -4.56
C SER A 148 -4.23 -11.41 -5.69
N ALA A 149 -2.97 -11.13 -5.38
CA ALA A 149 -2.00 -10.74 -6.37
C ALA A 149 -0.70 -11.53 -6.20
N LEU A 150 -0.12 -11.96 -7.31
CA LEU A 150 1.21 -12.56 -7.36
C LEU A 150 2.20 -11.54 -7.94
N LEU A 151 3.27 -11.24 -7.20
CA LEU A 151 4.32 -10.31 -7.61
C LEU A 151 5.66 -11.05 -7.62
N ILE A 152 6.19 -11.29 -8.82
CA ILE A 152 7.46 -11.97 -9.06
C ILE A 152 8.47 -10.97 -9.63
N THR A 153 9.60 -10.78 -8.94
CA THR A 153 10.67 -9.87 -9.37
C THR A 153 12.03 -10.57 -9.40
N ASN A 154 12.62 -10.74 -10.58
CA ASN A 154 14.01 -11.18 -10.69
C ASN A 154 14.91 -9.95 -10.74
N ILE A 155 15.79 -9.82 -9.76
CA ILE A 155 16.65 -8.65 -9.52
C ILE A 155 18.11 -9.04 -9.64
N VAL A 156 18.50 -10.10 -8.92
CA VAL A 156 19.87 -10.62 -8.88
C VAL A 156 19.90 -11.93 -9.66
N PHE A 157 20.80 -12.01 -10.63
CA PHE A 157 21.05 -13.15 -11.50
C PHE A 157 22.42 -13.74 -11.16
N ASP A 158 22.66 -15.00 -11.52
CA ASP A 158 23.96 -15.67 -11.32
C ASP A 158 25.10 -14.92 -12.03
N TYR A 159 24.77 -14.31 -13.17
CA TYR A 159 25.67 -13.50 -13.99
C TYR A 159 25.42 -12.03 -13.69
N LYS A 160 26.41 -11.35 -13.11
CA LYS A 160 26.28 -9.98 -12.58
C LYS A 160 25.87 -8.96 -13.63
N GLU A 161 26.25 -9.17 -14.89
CA GLU A 161 25.87 -8.37 -16.05
C GLU A 161 24.36 -8.35 -16.31
N TYR A 162 23.62 -9.35 -15.81
CA TYR A 162 22.17 -9.42 -15.91
C TYR A 162 21.46 -8.85 -14.68
N ASN A 163 22.17 -8.35 -13.65
CA ASN A 163 21.52 -7.75 -12.49
C ASN A 163 20.69 -6.52 -12.87
N ARG A 164 19.46 -6.46 -12.35
CA ARG A 164 18.46 -5.43 -12.67
C ARG A 164 18.40 -4.37 -11.57
N VAL A 165 19.48 -3.60 -11.40
CA VAL A 165 19.55 -2.53 -10.40
C VAL A 165 18.38 -1.55 -10.55
N GLY A 166 17.69 -1.26 -9.44
CA GLY A 166 16.50 -0.40 -9.41
C GLY A 166 15.18 -1.16 -9.58
N ALA A 167 15.21 -2.48 -9.81
CA ALA A 167 14.01 -3.31 -9.81
C ALA A 167 13.41 -3.49 -8.40
N GLU A 168 14.18 -3.23 -7.35
CA GLU A 168 13.70 -3.15 -5.97
C GLU A 168 12.64 -2.05 -5.82
N ILE A 169 12.86 -0.91 -6.48
CA ILE A 169 11.93 0.24 -6.48
C ILE A 169 10.64 -0.13 -7.22
N ASP A 170 10.76 -0.82 -8.36
CA ASP A 170 9.60 -1.32 -9.11
C ASP A 170 8.75 -2.27 -8.25
N GLU A 171 9.39 -3.18 -7.51
CA GLU A 171 8.70 -4.12 -6.63
C GLU A 171 7.99 -3.41 -5.47
N GLU A 172 8.66 -2.48 -4.79
CA GLU A 172 8.07 -1.73 -3.68
C GLU A 172 6.88 -0.89 -4.14
N ASN A 173 7.00 -0.20 -5.29
CA ASN A 173 5.92 0.59 -5.86
C ASN A 173 4.70 -0.27 -6.25
N MET A 174 4.93 -1.45 -6.84
CA MET A 174 3.83 -2.35 -7.21
C MET A 174 3.19 -3.02 -6.01
N ASP A 175 3.97 -3.46 -5.02
CA ASP A 175 3.44 -4.03 -3.76
C ASP A 175 2.56 -3.00 -3.05
N TRP A 176 3.03 -1.75 -2.95
CA TRP A 176 2.25 -0.66 -2.38
C TRP A 176 0.96 -0.41 -3.17
N LEU A 177 1.04 -0.28 -4.50
CA LEU A 177 -0.12 -0.01 -5.36
C LEU A 177 -1.18 -1.10 -5.23
N LEU A 178 -0.79 -2.36 -5.35
CA LEU A 178 -1.72 -3.49 -5.29
C LEU A 178 -2.39 -3.58 -3.92
N ARG A 179 -1.65 -3.35 -2.83
CA ARG A 179 -2.24 -3.27 -1.49
C ARG A 179 -3.19 -2.09 -1.33
N ALA A 180 -2.84 -0.92 -1.87
CA ALA A 180 -3.70 0.26 -1.84
C ALA A 180 -5.00 0.07 -2.65
N LEU A 181 -4.98 -0.81 -3.67
CA LEU A 181 -6.14 -1.24 -4.43
C LEU A 181 -6.94 -2.37 -3.75
N GLY A 182 -6.49 -2.87 -2.60
CA GLY A 182 -7.19 -3.90 -1.81
C GLY A 182 -6.77 -5.35 -2.07
N TYR A 183 -5.62 -5.59 -2.71
CA TYR A 183 -5.14 -6.95 -2.98
C TYR A 183 -4.21 -7.47 -1.88
N SER A 184 -4.37 -8.75 -1.54
CA SER A 184 -3.38 -9.51 -0.77
C SER A 184 -2.24 -9.94 -1.70
N VAL A 185 -1.05 -9.38 -1.49
CA VAL A 185 0.09 -9.59 -2.39
C VAL A 185 1.03 -10.68 -1.86
N VAL A 186 1.25 -11.72 -2.68
CA VAL A 186 2.27 -12.75 -2.51
C VAL A 186 3.51 -12.35 -3.29
N LYS A 187 4.60 -12.02 -2.59
CA LYS A 187 5.87 -11.60 -3.19
C LYS A 187 6.85 -12.77 -3.35
N ARG A 188 7.56 -12.78 -4.48
CA ARG A 188 8.66 -13.71 -4.76
C ARG A 188 9.79 -12.99 -5.48
N ARG A 189 11.03 -13.34 -5.15
CA ARG A 189 12.23 -12.75 -5.76
C ARG A 189 13.15 -13.83 -6.33
N ASN A 190 13.85 -13.47 -7.40
CA ASN A 190 15.00 -14.20 -7.94
C ASN A 190 14.74 -15.69 -8.20
N LEU A 191 13.75 -15.98 -9.04
CA LEU A 191 13.32 -17.34 -9.38
C LEU A 191 13.91 -17.82 -10.71
N SER A 192 14.19 -19.12 -10.79
CA SER A 192 14.40 -19.83 -12.07
C SER A 192 13.10 -19.88 -12.88
N GLY A 193 13.17 -20.14 -14.18
CA GLY A 193 12.00 -20.29 -15.05
C GLY A 193 11.04 -21.37 -14.55
N GLU A 194 11.57 -22.52 -14.11
CA GLU A 194 10.79 -23.59 -13.48
C GLU A 194 10.14 -23.14 -12.16
N ALA A 195 10.86 -22.35 -11.35
CA ALA A 195 10.32 -21.82 -10.10
C ALA A 195 9.21 -20.79 -10.34
N ILE A 196 9.31 -19.97 -11.40
CA ILE A 196 8.22 -19.06 -11.82
C ILE A 196 6.97 -19.88 -12.17
N ASP A 197 7.11 -20.91 -13.02
CA ASP A 197 6.00 -21.80 -13.39
C ASP A 197 5.33 -22.42 -12.16
N ARG A 198 6.14 -22.93 -11.22
CA ARG A 198 5.65 -23.52 -9.98
C ARG A 198 4.89 -22.51 -9.12
N GLU A 199 5.39 -21.28 -8.96
CA GLU A 199 4.69 -20.27 -8.17
C GLU A 199 3.39 -19.80 -8.81
N VAL A 200 3.34 -19.64 -10.15
CA VAL A 200 2.10 -19.31 -10.87
C VAL A 200 1.07 -20.45 -10.74
N ARG A 201 1.52 -21.71 -10.88
CA ARG A 201 0.67 -22.88 -10.69
C ARG A 201 0.18 -23.05 -9.25
N ASN A 202 1.01 -22.75 -8.26
CA ASN A 202 0.60 -22.78 -6.86
C ASN A 202 -0.42 -21.67 -6.58
N PHE A 203 -0.18 -20.48 -7.12
CA PHE A 203 -1.09 -19.36 -7.00
C PHE A 203 -2.45 -19.66 -7.64
N SER A 204 -2.50 -20.33 -8.80
CA SER A 204 -3.79 -20.69 -9.42
C SER A 204 -4.62 -21.69 -8.59
N LYS A 205 -3.97 -22.41 -7.66
CA LYS A 205 -4.61 -23.41 -6.78
C LYS A 205 -5.08 -22.85 -5.43
N LEU A 206 -4.97 -21.55 -5.18
CA LEU A 206 -5.45 -20.88 -3.97
C LEU A 206 -6.98 -20.79 -3.93
N LEU A 207 -7.63 -21.94 -3.70
CA LEU A 207 -9.09 -22.09 -3.74
C LEU A 207 -9.84 -21.17 -2.76
N PRO A 208 -9.49 -21.07 -1.46
CA PRO A 208 -10.18 -20.18 -0.53
C PRO A 208 -10.07 -18.71 -0.95
N GLU A 209 -8.88 -18.28 -1.33
CA GLU A 209 -8.59 -16.89 -1.67
C GLU A 209 -9.23 -16.49 -3.00
N HIS A 210 -9.17 -17.35 -4.02
CA HIS A 210 -9.76 -17.05 -5.34
C HIS A 210 -11.28 -17.18 -5.37
N ARG A 211 -11.87 -18.08 -4.59
CA ARG A 211 -13.34 -18.24 -4.52
C ARG A 211 -14.01 -16.97 -4.04
N ASP A 212 -13.46 -16.37 -2.99
CA ASP A 212 -13.98 -15.14 -2.38
C ASP A 212 -13.44 -13.88 -3.06
N SER A 213 -12.40 -14.04 -3.89
CA SER A 213 -11.85 -12.95 -4.69
C SER A 213 -12.81 -12.52 -5.80
N ASP A 214 -12.77 -11.24 -6.16
CA ASP A 214 -13.50 -10.71 -7.31
C ASP A 214 -12.63 -10.53 -8.56
N SER A 215 -11.30 -10.62 -8.42
CA SER A 215 -10.32 -10.35 -9.46
C SER A 215 -8.90 -10.73 -9.03
N THR A 216 -7.98 -10.89 -9.97
CA THR A 216 -6.58 -11.19 -9.63
C THR A 216 -5.60 -10.37 -10.45
N PHE A 217 -4.44 -10.09 -9.86
CA PHE A 217 -3.27 -9.55 -10.55
C PHE A 217 -2.12 -10.57 -10.56
N VAL A 218 -1.43 -10.70 -11.69
CA VAL A 218 -0.14 -11.40 -11.78
C VAL A 218 0.86 -10.45 -12.42
N VAL A 219 1.90 -10.10 -11.67
CA VAL A 219 2.94 -9.15 -12.08
C VAL A 219 4.27 -9.87 -12.13
N ILE A 220 4.89 -9.94 -13.31
CA ILE A 220 6.19 -10.59 -13.51
C ILE A 220 7.18 -9.59 -14.08
N MET A 221 8.29 -9.39 -13.38
CA MET A 221 9.31 -8.41 -13.72
C MET A 221 10.68 -9.08 -13.77
N SER A 222 11.19 -9.36 -14.97
CA SER A 222 12.50 -9.97 -15.20
C SER A 222 13.17 -9.38 -16.46
N HIS A 223 14.23 -10.01 -16.94
CA HIS A 223 14.60 -9.96 -18.36
C HIS A 223 13.64 -10.82 -19.18
N GLY A 224 13.60 -10.58 -20.48
CA GLY A 224 12.82 -11.40 -21.39
C GLY A 224 13.49 -11.53 -22.75
N SER A 225 13.00 -12.50 -23.52
CA SER A 225 13.41 -12.80 -24.88
C SER A 225 12.22 -13.34 -25.65
N ARG A 226 12.35 -13.45 -26.97
CA ARG A 226 11.36 -14.13 -27.82
C ARG A 226 11.99 -15.40 -28.36
N ILE A 227 11.45 -16.54 -27.94
CA ILE A 227 11.98 -17.87 -28.26
C ILE A 227 10.90 -18.64 -29.00
N ASN A 228 11.17 -19.07 -30.23
CA ASN A 228 10.21 -19.80 -31.06
C ASN A 228 8.85 -19.05 -31.19
N ASN A 229 8.91 -17.74 -31.41
CA ASN A 229 7.74 -16.84 -31.49
C ASN A 229 6.89 -16.76 -30.21
N ARG A 230 7.43 -17.20 -29.05
CA ARG A 230 6.78 -17.08 -27.75
C ARG A 230 7.54 -16.11 -26.87
N ASP A 231 6.82 -15.31 -26.10
CA ASP A 231 7.42 -14.43 -25.11
C ASP A 231 7.91 -15.26 -23.92
N ALA A 232 9.20 -15.12 -23.62
CA ALA A 232 9.89 -15.85 -22.58
C ALA A 232 10.43 -14.88 -21.53
N ILE A 233 10.19 -15.20 -20.26
CA ILE A 233 10.75 -14.55 -19.09
C ILE A 233 12.00 -15.33 -18.69
N LEU A 234 13.14 -14.64 -18.54
CA LEU A 234 14.39 -15.29 -18.19
C LEU A 234 14.45 -15.53 -16.67
N GLY A 235 14.82 -16.74 -16.27
CA GLY A 235 15.12 -17.10 -14.89
C GLY A 235 16.49 -16.59 -14.42
N VAL A 236 16.75 -16.66 -13.12
CA VAL A 236 17.99 -16.12 -12.54
C VAL A 236 19.26 -16.87 -12.91
N HIS A 237 19.13 -18.13 -13.35
CA HIS A 237 20.23 -18.96 -13.80
C HIS A 237 20.40 -18.91 -15.33
N TYR A 238 19.63 -18.09 -16.04
CA TYR A 238 19.70 -17.97 -17.48
C TYR A 238 21.06 -17.46 -17.93
N HIS A 239 21.60 -18.12 -18.95
CA HIS A 239 22.73 -17.62 -19.72
C HIS A 239 22.66 -18.19 -21.13
N GLU A 240 22.79 -17.34 -22.14
CA GLU A 240 22.60 -17.68 -23.56
C GLU A 240 23.38 -18.94 -23.99
N LYS A 241 24.60 -19.11 -23.48
CA LYS A 241 25.47 -20.25 -23.84
C LYS A 241 25.47 -21.39 -22.82
N ASN A 242 25.24 -21.10 -21.54
CA ASN A 242 25.50 -22.06 -20.47
C ASN A 242 24.21 -22.69 -19.96
N ASN A 243 23.13 -21.92 -19.93
CA ASN A 243 21.83 -22.37 -19.47
C ASN A 243 20.69 -21.61 -20.20
N PRO A 244 20.56 -21.79 -21.53
CA PRO A 244 19.53 -21.10 -22.32
C PRO A 244 18.11 -21.60 -22.04
N LYS A 245 17.96 -22.68 -21.25
CA LYS A 245 16.68 -23.32 -20.95
C LYS A 245 16.02 -22.79 -19.67
N ASP A 246 16.71 -21.95 -18.89
CA ASP A 246 16.13 -21.34 -17.69
C ASP A 246 15.19 -20.19 -18.07
N VAL A 247 14.06 -20.55 -18.66
CA VAL A 247 13.06 -19.64 -19.21
C VAL A 247 11.66 -20.08 -18.82
N TYR A 248 10.77 -19.11 -18.63
CA TYR A 248 9.35 -19.31 -18.39
C TYR A 248 8.55 -18.66 -19.52
N PHE A 249 7.69 -19.43 -20.19
CA PHE A 249 6.87 -18.88 -21.26
C PHE A 249 5.62 -18.19 -20.69
N VAL A 250 5.34 -16.99 -21.18
CA VAL A 250 4.20 -16.18 -20.72
C VAL A 250 2.86 -16.91 -20.89
N ASP A 251 2.72 -17.72 -21.94
CA ASP A 251 1.54 -18.55 -22.22
C ASP A 251 1.15 -19.47 -21.06
N GLU A 252 2.14 -19.96 -20.31
CA GLU A 252 1.88 -20.86 -19.18
C GLU A 252 1.08 -20.12 -18.09
N THR A 253 1.19 -18.79 -18.01
CA THR A 253 0.38 -17.97 -17.09
C THR A 253 -1.10 -18.04 -17.44
N PHE A 254 -1.42 -17.96 -18.73
CA PHE A 254 -2.79 -18.07 -19.22
C PHE A 254 -3.28 -19.49 -19.01
N SER A 255 -2.48 -20.49 -19.38
CA SER A 255 -2.79 -21.91 -19.16
C SER A 255 -3.14 -22.21 -17.71
N HIS A 256 -2.31 -21.78 -16.73
CA HIS A 256 -2.56 -22.06 -15.31
C HIS A 256 -3.78 -21.35 -14.75
N LEU A 257 -4.16 -20.19 -15.29
CA LEU A 257 -5.26 -19.34 -14.80
C LEU A 257 -6.54 -19.45 -15.63
N ASN A 258 -6.55 -20.30 -16.68
CA ASN A 258 -7.70 -20.47 -17.56
C ASN A 258 -8.87 -21.13 -16.83
N SER A 259 -10.03 -21.18 -17.49
CA SER A 259 -11.27 -21.71 -16.90
C SER A 259 -11.16 -23.18 -16.47
N VAL A 260 -10.25 -23.95 -17.08
CA VAL A 260 -10.05 -25.38 -16.81
C VAL A 260 -9.15 -25.57 -15.58
N ASN A 261 -8.02 -24.88 -15.54
CA ASN A 261 -6.98 -25.05 -14.53
C ASN A 261 -7.19 -24.18 -13.28
N CYS A 262 -7.99 -23.11 -13.38
CA CYS A 262 -8.38 -22.28 -12.24
C CYS A 262 -9.89 -21.96 -12.24
N PRO A 263 -10.76 -22.95 -11.94
CA PRO A 263 -12.21 -22.75 -11.93
C PRO A 263 -12.69 -21.65 -10.96
N ALA A 264 -11.92 -21.39 -9.90
CA ALA A 264 -12.23 -20.35 -8.91
C ALA A 264 -12.21 -18.92 -9.48
N LEU A 265 -11.57 -18.71 -10.64
CA LEU A 265 -11.46 -17.43 -11.35
C LEU A 265 -12.33 -17.33 -12.61
N ILE A 266 -13.26 -18.27 -12.82
CA ILE A 266 -14.25 -18.17 -13.89
C ILE A 266 -15.10 -16.91 -13.69
N HIS A 267 -15.33 -16.15 -14.78
CA HIS A 267 -16.08 -14.88 -14.79
C HIS A 267 -15.46 -13.74 -13.99
N LYS A 268 -14.20 -13.89 -13.58
CA LYS A 268 -13.44 -12.88 -12.82
C LYS A 268 -12.28 -12.35 -13.67
N PRO A 269 -12.04 -11.03 -13.67
CA PRO A 269 -10.97 -10.42 -14.44
C PRO A 269 -9.59 -10.86 -13.90
N LYS A 270 -8.74 -11.29 -14.83
CA LYS A 270 -7.37 -11.74 -14.62
C LYS A 270 -6.42 -10.75 -15.30
N VAL A 271 -5.82 -9.87 -14.51
CA VAL A 271 -4.93 -8.82 -15.01
C VAL A 271 -3.48 -9.30 -14.91
N ILE A 272 -2.79 -9.36 -16.05
CA ILE A 272 -1.38 -9.79 -16.14
C ILE A 272 -0.53 -8.58 -16.55
N LEU A 273 0.48 -8.24 -15.75
CA LEU A 273 1.42 -7.16 -16.04
C LEU A 273 2.82 -7.75 -16.22
N ILE A 274 3.47 -7.45 -17.34
CA ILE A 274 4.79 -7.99 -17.65
C ILE A 274 5.77 -6.88 -17.97
N GLN A 275 6.78 -6.75 -17.11
CA GLN A 275 7.95 -5.90 -17.35
C GLN A 275 9.12 -6.80 -17.77
N ALA A 276 9.30 -6.98 -19.07
CA ALA A 276 10.39 -7.77 -19.66
C ALA A 276 10.69 -7.30 -21.09
N CYS A 277 11.92 -7.54 -21.56
CA CYS A 277 12.28 -7.31 -22.97
C CYS A 277 11.65 -8.39 -23.86
N ARG A 278 11.42 -8.07 -25.15
CA ARG A 278 10.87 -9.03 -26.13
C ARG A 278 11.82 -9.33 -27.30
N GLY A 279 13.07 -8.84 -27.26
CA GLY A 279 14.07 -9.03 -28.31
C GLY A 279 14.78 -7.74 -28.71
N ASP A 280 15.68 -7.83 -29.69
CA ASP A 280 16.59 -6.76 -30.17
C ASP A 280 16.46 -6.50 -31.70
N HIS A 281 15.33 -6.88 -32.32
CA HIS A 281 15.15 -6.84 -33.78
C HIS A 281 13.90 -6.06 -34.21
N PRO A 282 13.89 -5.36 -35.35
CA PRO A 282 12.73 -4.58 -35.77
C PRO A 282 11.64 -5.43 -36.46
N GLY A 283 10.56 -5.74 -35.75
CA GLY A 283 9.17 -5.73 -36.26
C GLY A 283 8.48 -7.03 -36.70
N GLY A 284 7.17 -7.11 -36.39
CA GLY A 284 6.14 -7.91 -37.08
C GLY A 284 5.63 -9.16 -36.32
N VAL A 285 4.34 -9.20 -35.96
CA VAL A 285 3.69 -10.38 -35.36
C VAL A 285 2.84 -11.10 -36.41
N GLU A 286 3.09 -12.38 -36.66
CA GLU A 286 2.11 -13.30 -37.24
C GLU A 286 1.27 -13.92 -36.09
N VAL A 287 -0.05 -13.72 -36.15
CA VAL A 287 -1.01 -14.39 -35.26
C VAL A 287 -1.31 -15.76 -35.88
N ARG A 288 -1.19 -16.84 -35.09
CA ARG A 288 -1.61 -18.17 -35.53
C ARG A 288 -3.13 -18.27 -35.56
N ASP A 289 -3.69 -18.48 -36.75
CA ASP A 289 -5.05 -18.96 -36.95
C ASP A 289 -5.11 -20.46 -36.64
N GLN A 290 -5.28 -20.84 -35.36
CA GLN A 290 -5.72 -22.19 -35.01
C GLN A 290 -6.98 -22.10 -34.16
N VAL A 291 -8.03 -22.78 -34.64
CA VAL A 291 -9.31 -22.91 -33.95
C VAL A 291 -9.20 -24.12 -33.01
N PRO A 292 -9.33 -23.96 -31.68
CA PRO A 292 -9.48 -25.10 -30.79
C PRO A 292 -10.89 -25.66 -30.97
N GLU A 293 -11.01 -26.89 -31.46
CA GLU A 293 -12.25 -27.67 -31.33
C GLU A 293 -12.40 -28.09 -29.86
N SER A 294 -13.39 -27.52 -29.17
CA SER A 294 -13.77 -27.92 -27.82
C SER A 294 -15.29 -27.88 -27.69
N ASP A 295 -15.91 -29.03 -27.42
CA ASP A 295 -17.35 -29.23 -27.18
C ASP A 295 -17.81 -28.71 -25.79
N SER A 296 -16.98 -27.92 -25.10
CA SER A 296 -17.26 -27.29 -23.82
C SER A 296 -18.09 -26.02 -24.00
N TRP A 297 -19.20 -25.88 -23.26
CA TRP A 297 -19.98 -24.62 -23.17
C TRP A 297 -19.22 -23.46 -22.50
N PHE A 298 -18.00 -23.69 -22.00
CA PHE A 298 -17.12 -22.67 -21.42
C PHE A 298 -15.91 -22.40 -22.32
N HIS A 299 -15.64 -21.13 -22.63
CA HIS A 299 -14.40 -20.71 -23.27
C HIS A 299 -13.21 -20.96 -22.34
N GLU A 300 -12.18 -21.66 -22.84
CA GLU A 300 -10.98 -22.00 -22.06
C GLU A 300 -10.29 -20.74 -21.52
N GLU A 301 -9.98 -19.76 -22.39
CA GLU A 301 -9.35 -18.50 -22.00
C GLU A 301 -10.33 -17.33 -22.04
N LYS A 302 -10.87 -16.93 -20.89
CA LYS A 302 -11.83 -15.82 -20.78
C LYS A 302 -11.52 -14.89 -19.61
N ASP A 303 -11.86 -13.61 -19.78
CA ASP A 303 -11.74 -12.56 -18.78
C ASP A 303 -10.27 -12.21 -18.46
N PHE A 304 -9.38 -12.29 -19.45
CA PHE A 304 -7.96 -11.88 -19.34
C PHE A 304 -7.70 -10.50 -19.92
N VAL A 305 -6.70 -9.82 -19.36
CA VAL A 305 -6.02 -8.70 -20.00
C VAL A 305 -4.54 -8.76 -19.65
N CYS A 306 -3.67 -8.71 -20.66
CA CYS A 306 -2.24 -8.63 -20.46
C CYS A 306 -1.70 -7.29 -20.96
N PHE A 307 -0.90 -6.63 -20.12
CA PHE A 307 -0.25 -5.37 -20.46
C PHE A 307 1.25 -5.50 -20.28
N MET A 308 1.97 -5.39 -21.40
CA MET A 308 3.41 -5.60 -21.47
C MET A 308 4.13 -4.27 -21.67
N SER A 309 5.31 -4.14 -21.04
CA SER A 309 6.12 -2.90 -21.05
C SER A 309 6.70 -2.50 -22.41
N SER A 310 6.69 -3.42 -23.37
CA SER A 310 7.38 -3.34 -24.65
C SER A 310 6.52 -3.93 -25.75
N LEU A 311 6.60 -3.34 -26.94
CA LEU A 311 6.13 -3.97 -28.17
C LEU A 311 6.95 -5.25 -28.45
N PRO A 312 6.40 -6.20 -29.21
CA PRO A 312 7.18 -7.32 -29.73
C PRO A 312 8.53 -6.84 -30.27
N ASP A 313 9.59 -7.57 -29.91
CA ASP A 313 10.96 -7.34 -30.39
C ASP A 313 11.61 -6.00 -29.97
N THR A 314 11.09 -5.36 -28.91
CA THR A 314 11.69 -4.15 -28.32
C THR A 314 12.24 -4.38 -26.90
N ALA A 315 13.34 -3.69 -26.60
CA ALA A 315 13.94 -3.69 -25.27
C ALA A 315 13.14 -2.81 -24.30
N SER A 316 13.01 -3.26 -23.04
CA SER A 316 12.43 -2.46 -21.96
C SER A 316 13.54 -1.74 -21.19
N TYR A 317 13.37 -0.45 -20.90
CA TYR A 317 14.41 0.36 -20.25
C TYR A 317 14.06 0.66 -18.78
N ARG A 318 15.09 0.68 -17.93
CA ARG A 318 15.01 0.97 -16.50
C ARG A 318 16.04 2.03 -16.09
N ASN A 319 15.67 2.88 -15.15
CA ASN A 319 16.60 3.76 -14.46
C ASN A 319 17.01 3.13 -13.11
N ALA A 320 18.32 3.06 -12.85
CA ALA A 320 18.86 2.44 -11.64
C ALA A 320 18.47 3.18 -10.32
N ILE A 321 18.03 4.43 -10.41
CA ILE A 321 17.69 5.29 -9.28
C ILE A 321 16.18 5.41 -9.08
N THR A 322 15.38 5.35 -10.15
CA THR A 322 13.92 5.61 -10.07
C THR A 322 13.06 4.41 -10.46
N GLY A 323 13.67 3.26 -10.78
CA GLY A 323 12.96 2.12 -11.34
C GLY A 323 12.61 2.29 -12.83
N SER A 324 11.74 1.42 -13.32
CA SER A 324 11.31 1.37 -14.73
C SER A 324 10.26 2.43 -15.04
N HIS A 325 10.26 2.94 -16.27
CA HIS A 325 9.26 3.91 -16.69
C HIS A 325 7.86 3.31 -16.68
N PHE A 326 7.70 2.10 -17.20
CA PHE A 326 6.41 1.40 -17.29
C PHE A 326 5.72 1.28 -15.92
N ILE A 327 6.43 0.77 -14.91
CA ILE A 327 5.88 0.63 -13.56
C ILE A 327 5.55 1.99 -12.95
N ASN A 328 6.43 2.98 -13.12
CA ASN A 328 6.16 4.33 -12.64
C ASN A 328 4.90 4.94 -13.26
N TYR A 329 4.68 4.79 -14.57
CA TYR A 329 3.46 5.28 -15.22
C TYR A 329 2.23 4.51 -14.78
N ILE A 330 2.31 3.20 -14.60
CA ILE A 330 1.21 2.41 -14.03
C ILE A 330 0.83 2.96 -12.66
N VAL A 331 1.81 3.15 -11.77
CA VAL A 331 1.56 3.62 -10.41
C VAL A 331 1.00 5.04 -10.44
N ASP A 332 1.59 5.96 -11.21
CA ASP A 332 1.12 7.36 -11.34
C ASP A 332 -0.34 7.40 -11.87
N VAL A 333 -0.61 6.72 -12.99
CA VAL A 333 -1.94 6.72 -13.62
C VAL A 333 -2.97 6.04 -12.73
N PHE A 334 -2.64 4.91 -12.09
CA PHE A 334 -3.60 4.22 -11.23
C PHE A 334 -3.92 5.05 -9.98
N CYS A 335 -2.91 5.69 -9.36
CA CYS A 335 -3.14 6.61 -8.24
C CYS A 335 -4.10 7.73 -8.62
N GLU A 336 -3.89 8.34 -9.78
CA GLU A 336 -4.66 9.50 -10.20
C GLU A 336 -6.03 9.12 -10.76
N ARG A 337 -6.16 7.99 -11.47
CA ARG A 337 -7.25 7.74 -12.43
C ARG A 337 -8.02 6.44 -12.20
N ALA A 338 -7.53 5.51 -11.38
CA ALA A 338 -8.25 4.24 -11.11
C ALA A 338 -9.62 4.46 -10.46
N HIS A 339 -9.83 5.66 -9.90
CA HIS A 339 -11.05 6.06 -9.28
C HIS A 339 -12.21 6.36 -10.25
N GLU A 340 -11.92 6.59 -11.53
CA GLU A 340 -12.92 7.00 -12.54
C GLU A 340 -12.83 6.23 -13.86
N HIS A 341 -11.76 5.47 -14.10
CA HIS A 341 -11.57 4.73 -15.36
C HIS A 341 -11.50 3.22 -15.14
N HIS A 342 -12.02 2.45 -16.10
CA HIS A 342 -11.84 1.01 -16.13
C HIS A 342 -10.43 0.63 -16.57
N ILE A 343 -10.00 -0.60 -16.29
CA ILE A 343 -8.63 -1.07 -16.47
C ILE A 343 -8.06 -0.80 -17.86
N MET A 344 -8.85 -1.02 -18.92
CA MET A 344 -8.42 -0.78 -20.30
C MET A 344 -8.12 0.70 -20.58
N GLU A 345 -8.90 1.62 -20.01
CA GLU A 345 -8.69 3.06 -20.18
C GLU A 345 -7.49 3.52 -19.34
N LEU A 346 -7.25 2.91 -18.17
CA LEU A 346 -6.01 3.13 -17.42
C LEU A 346 -4.78 2.73 -18.25
N PHE A 347 -4.82 1.57 -18.91
CA PHE A 347 -3.74 1.14 -19.78
C PHE A 347 -3.54 2.08 -20.98
N THR A 348 -4.62 2.55 -21.61
CA THR A 348 -4.53 3.59 -22.66
C THR A 348 -3.86 4.86 -22.15
N LYS A 349 -4.20 5.32 -20.92
CA LYS A 349 -3.56 6.50 -20.32
C LYS A 349 -2.09 6.27 -19.99
N VAL A 350 -1.70 5.08 -19.56
CA VAL A 350 -0.28 4.70 -19.38
C VAL A 350 0.44 4.78 -20.73
N THR A 351 -0.10 4.16 -21.78
CA THR A 351 0.47 4.22 -23.13
C THR A 351 0.59 5.65 -23.63
N SER A 352 -0.45 6.46 -23.49
CA SER A 352 -0.44 7.88 -23.87
C SER A 352 0.58 8.69 -23.07
N GLY A 353 0.72 8.42 -21.77
CA GLY A 353 1.70 9.06 -20.90
C GLY A 353 3.13 8.76 -21.35
N MET A 354 3.42 7.50 -21.66
CA MET A 354 4.72 7.07 -22.19
C MET A 354 5.00 7.61 -23.59
N ALA A 355 3.98 7.72 -24.45
CA ALA A 355 4.10 8.28 -25.80
C ALA A 355 4.41 9.79 -25.81
N THR A 356 3.82 10.54 -24.88
CA THR A 356 3.85 12.02 -24.87
C THR A 356 4.94 12.60 -23.97
N ARG A 357 5.33 11.88 -22.91
CA ARG A 357 6.37 12.29 -21.97
C ARG A 357 7.50 11.25 -21.97
N PRO A 358 8.25 11.08 -23.07
CA PRO A 358 9.35 10.14 -23.07
C PRO A 358 10.34 10.48 -21.95
N GLY A 359 10.86 9.46 -21.28
CA GLY A 359 12.05 9.62 -20.43
C GLY A 359 13.23 10.15 -21.26
N ARG A 360 14.36 10.42 -20.61
CA ARG A 360 15.60 10.93 -21.26
C ARG A 360 16.19 10.00 -22.35
N THR A 361 15.55 8.88 -22.70
CA THR A 361 15.96 7.95 -23.76
C THR A 361 15.38 8.35 -25.12
N ARG A 362 16.19 8.25 -26.18
CA ARG A 362 15.81 8.59 -27.56
C ARG A 362 14.75 7.67 -28.18
N ASP A 363 14.51 6.50 -27.58
CA ASP A 363 13.57 5.50 -28.11
C ASP A 363 12.19 5.63 -27.46
N LYS A 364 11.15 5.77 -28.31
CA LYS A 364 9.75 5.80 -27.89
C LYS A 364 9.28 4.39 -27.52
N LEU A 365 9.40 4.03 -26.25
CA LEU A 365 8.82 2.80 -25.73
C LEU A 365 7.31 2.95 -25.62
N LEU A 366 6.58 2.05 -26.29
CA LEU A 366 5.14 1.93 -26.15
C LEU A 366 4.83 0.58 -25.49
N PRO A 367 4.13 0.56 -24.35
CA PRO A 367 3.59 -0.66 -23.83
C PRO A 367 2.45 -1.15 -24.73
N CYS A 368 2.20 -2.45 -24.74
CA CYS A 368 1.18 -3.06 -25.59
C CYS A 368 0.19 -3.91 -24.79
N LEU A 369 -1.05 -3.90 -25.27
CA LEU A 369 -2.13 -4.75 -24.77
C LEU A 369 -2.16 -6.02 -25.60
N GLU A 370 -2.11 -7.17 -24.92
CA GLU A 370 -2.19 -8.48 -25.55
C GLU A 370 -3.22 -9.37 -24.86
N ARG A 371 -3.70 -10.37 -25.62
CA ARG A 371 -4.61 -11.44 -25.18
C ARG A 371 -5.74 -10.92 -24.29
N THR A 372 -6.47 -9.95 -24.83
CA THR A 372 -7.61 -9.34 -24.14
C THR A 372 -8.87 -10.14 -24.43
N SER A 373 -9.44 -10.73 -23.38
CA SER A 373 -10.72 -11.46 -23.41
C SER A 373 -11.67 -10.99 -22.32
N LEU A 374 -11.46 -9.78 -21.79
CA LEU A 374 -12.42 -9.09 -20.95
C LEU A 374 -13.73 -8.90 -21.71
N THR A 375 -14.83 -9.33 -21.11
CA THR A 375 -16.18 -9.20 -21.67
C THR A 375 -16.96 -8.04 -21.05
N LYS A 376 -16.41 -7.43 -19.99
CA LYS A 376 -17.01 -6.33 -19.25
C LYS A 376 -15.95 -5.30 -18.87
N LYS A 377 -16.38 -4.09 -18.54
CA LYS A 377 -15.53 -3.03 -18.00
C LYS A 377 -15.15 -3.37 -16.56
N PHE A 378 -13.86 -3.49 -16.31
CA PHE A 378 -13.33 -3.78 -14.97
C PHE A 378 -12.90 -2.48 -14.27
N TYR A 379 -13.63 -2.10 -13.21
CA TYR A 379 -13.32 -0.92 -12.40
C TYR A 379 -12.75 -1.32 -11.03
N LEU A 380 -11.71 -0.62 -10.59
CA LEU A 380 -11.04 -0.83 -9.29
C LEU A 380 -11.66 0.01 -8.15
N ILE A 381 -12.82 0.61 -8.39
CA ILE A 381 -13.43 1.73 -7.63
C ILE A 381 -14.11 1.36 -6.30
N TRP A 382 -13.88 0.19 -5.72
CA TRP A 382 -14.63 -0.27 -4.54
C TRP A 382 -13.73 -0.50 -3.32
N PRO A 383 -13.29 0.58 -2.62
CA PRO A 383 -12.61 0.46 -1.34
C PRO A 383 -13.60 0.19 -0.20
N GLU A 384 -13.21 -0.72 0.70
CA GLU A 384 -13.97 -1.19 1.86
C GLU A 384 -14.24 -0.09 2.91
N ILE A 385 -15.41 -0.14 3.55
CA ILE A 385 -15.69 0.59 4.81
C ILE A 385 -14.67 0.18 5.88
N ASN A 386 -14.26 -1.09 5.90
CA ASN A 386 -13.26 -1.59 6.83
C ASN A 386 -11.90 -0.89 6.64
N ASN A 387 -11.43 -0.73 5.40
CA ASN A 387 -10.20 0.02 5.10
C ASN A 387 -10.26 1.48 5.55
N ARG A 388 -11.45 2.07 5.64
CA ARG A 388 -11.65 3.50 5.96
C ARG A 388 -12.02 3.77 7.42
N VAL A 389 -12.47 2.76 8.15
CA VAL A 389 -12.98 2.90 9.52
C VAL A 389 -12.30 1.88 10.44
N ASN A 390 -12.47 0.58 10.16
CA ASN A 390 -12.13 -0.47 11.13
C ASN A 390 -10.64 -0.84 11.14
N TYR A 391 -10.01 -1.01 9.98
CA TYR A 391 -8.62 -1.48 9.90
C TYR A 391 -7.62 -0.43 10.35
N THR A 392 -7.90 0.84 10.10
CA THR A 392 -7.06 1.93 10.57
C THR A 392 -7.03 2.00 12.10
N LEU A 393 -8.20 1.89 12.75
CA LEU A 393 -8.29 1.84 14.20
C LEU A 393 -7.67 0.56 14.76
N LYS A 394 -7.81 -0.57 14.05
CA LYS A 394 -7.16 -1.84 14.40
C LYS A 394 -5.63 -1.75 14.30
N GLU A 395 -5.10 -1.13 13.26
CA GLU A 395 -3.66 -0.89 13.06
C GLU A 395 -3.11 -0.06 14.23
N ALA A 396 -3.81 1.02 14.62
CA ALA A 396 -3.44 1.83 15.78
C ALA A 396 -3.40 1.00 17.08
N LEU A 397 -4.37 0.12 17.31
CA LEU A 397 -4.39 -0.75 18.50
C LEU A 397 -3.27 -1.78 18.51
N VAL A 398 -3.01 -2.45 17.37
CA VAL A 398 -1.92 -3.42 17.25
C VAL A 398 -0.59 -2.75 17.56
N HIS A 399 -0.35 -1.55 17.04
CA HIS A 399 0.84 -0.76 17.37
C HIS A 399 0.99 -0.48 18.87
N LEU A 400 -0.10 -0.23 19.60
CA LEU A 400 -0.06 0.02 21.04
C LEU A 400 0.21 -1.26 21.85
N VAL A 401 -0.32 -2.40 21.40
CA VAL A 401 -0.06 -3.72 22.01
C VAL A 401 1.39 -4.12 21.77
N ASP A 402 1.89 -3.99 20.54
CA ASP A 402 3.26 -4.35 20.17
C ASP A 402 4.31 -3.50 20.90
N GLN A 403 3.95 -2.27 21.28
CA GLN A 403 4.79 -1.37 22.09
C GLN A 403 4.61 -1.56 23.60
N GLU A 404 3.81 -2.55 24.03
CA GLU A 404 3.49 -2.84 25.44
C GLU A 404 2.86 -1.63 26.18
N LEU A 405 2.17 -0.75 25.45
CA LEU A 405 1.56 0.47 26.01
C LEU A 405 0.16 0.24 26.56
N ILE A 406 -0.51 -0.81 26.08
CA ILE A 406 -1.82 -1.24 26.56
C ILE A 406 -1.81 -2.74 26.85
N ASP A 407 -2.38 -3.11 27.98
CA ASP A 407 -2.53 -4.51 28.39
C ASP A 407 -3.96 -4.99 28.08
N MET A 408 -4.11 -5.84 27.07
CA MET A 408 -5.40 -6.37 26.65
C MET A 408 -5.92 -7.53 27.52
N ASP A 409 -5.14 -8.01 28.50
CA ASP A 409 -5.63 -8.97 29.50
C ASP A 409 -6.42 -8.25 30.61
N CYS A 410 -6.07 -6.99 30.90
CA CYS A 410 -6.76 -6.14 31.85
C CYS A 410 -8.20 -5.79 31.41
N ASN A 411 -9.19 -5.99 32.30
CA ASN A 411 -10.60 -5.68 32.02
C ASN A 411 -10.83 -4.18 31.77
N ILE A 412 -10.18 -3.32 32.55
CA ILE A 412 -10.32 -1.86 32.41
C ILE A 412 -9.83 -1.41 31.04
N THR A 413 -8.66 -1.90 30.59
CA THR A 413 -8.15 -1.60 29.26
C THR A 413 -9.10 -2.08 28.16
N ARG A 414 -9.59 -3.32 28.26
CA ARG A 414 -10.56 -3.87 27.29
C ARG A 414 -11.84 -3.04 27.23
N TYR A 415 -12.35 -2.60 28.39
CA TYR A 415 -13.52 -1.73 28.47
C TYR A 415 -13.25 -0.38 27.81
N CYS A 416 -12.15 0.30 28.14
CA CYS A 416 -11.79 1.60 27.57
C CYS A 416 -11.55 1.51 26.05
N VAL A 417 -10.86 0.46 25.59
CA VAL A 417 -10.65 0.18 24.16
C VAL A 417 -11.99 -0.03 23.47
N SER A 418 -12.85 -0.91 24.00
CA SER A 418 -14.17 -1.18 23.41
C SER A 418 -15.00 0.09 23.33
N ASN A 419 -15.06 0.87 24.41
CA ASN A 419 -15.83 2.10 24.47
C ASN A 419 -15.34 3.13 23.43
N LEU A 420 -14.04 3.47 23.46
CA LEU A 420 -13.47 4.47 22.55
C LEU A 420 -13.56 4.03 21.08
N ILE A 421 -13.23 2.77 20.78
CA ILE A 421 -13.27 2.26 19.40
C ILE A 421 -14.70 2.21 18.88
N CYS A 422 -15.67 1.75 19.67
CA CYS A 422 -17.07 1.77 19.25
C CYS A 422 -17.52 3.18 18.91
N GLN A 423 -17.17 4.19 19.70
CA GLN A 423 -17.51 5.59 19.41
C GLN A 423 -16.86 6.09 18.11
N LEU A 424 -15.56 5.82 17.90
CA LEU A 424 -14.85 6.23 16.69
C LEU A 424 -15.35 5.47 15.44
N CYS A 425 -15.67 4.19 15.57
CA CYS A 425 -16.31 3.40 14.52
C CYS A 425 -17.71 3.93 14.21
N HIS A 426 -18.53 4.24 15.22
CA HIS A 426 -19.84 4.86 15.04
C HIS A 426 -19.73 6.21 14.33
N LEU A 427 -18.75 7.04 14.69
CA LEU A 427 -18.49 8.30 14.01
C LEU A 427 -18.10 8.08 12.54
N GLY A 428 -17.19 7.16 12.27
CA GLY A 428 -16.78 6.79 10.91
C GLY A 428 -17.94 6.26 10.08
N ILE A 429 -18.76 5.37 10.64
CA ILE A 429 -19.97 4.84 10.02
C ILE A 429 -21.01 5.94 9.82
N SER A 430 -21.25 6.81 10.82
CA SER A 430 -22.21 7.90 10.74
C SER A 430 -21.84 8.88 9.64
N ARG A 431 -20.56 9.25 9.51
CA ARG A 431 -20.09 10.08 8.39
C ARG A 431 -20.29 9.40 7.04
N VAL A 432 -20.05 8.10 6.97
CA VAL A 432 -20.32 7.31 5.75
C VAL A 432 -21.83 7.27 5.44
N VAL A 433 -22.68 7.08 6.46
CA VAL A 433 -24.14 6.98 6.35
C VAL A 433 -24.79 8.33 6.09
N GLU A 434 -24.30 9.43 6.66
CA GLU A 434 -24.76 10.79 6.38
C GLU A 434 -24.35 11.22 4.96
N ALA A 435 -23.12 10.93 4.55
CA ALA A 435 -22.71 11.09 3.16
C ALA A 435 -23.63 10.27 2.23
N TRP A 436 -23.96 9.04 2.63
CA TRP A 436 -24.87 8.16 1.91
C TRP A 436 -26.33 8.64 1.90
N ASN A 437 -26.83 9.24 2.98
CA ASN A 437 -28.23 9.67 3.11
C ASN A 437 -28.48 11.05 2.51
N ASN A 438 -27.43 11.89 2.39
CA ASN A 438 -27.48 13.14 1.61
C ASN A 438 -27.44 12.88 0.10
N HIS A 439 -27.34 11.62 -0.32
CA HIS A 439 -27.55 11.18 -1.69
C HIS A 439 -29.02 11.36 -2.13
N ARG A 440 -29.25 11.94 -3.31
CA ARG A 440 -30.56 11.93 -3.97
C ARG A 440 -30.76 10.60 -4.68
N ILE A 441 -31.82 9.87 -4.32
CA ILE A 441 -32.25 8.63 -5.00
C ILE A 441 -33.07 8.99 -6.26
N PRO A 442 -32.63 8.65 -7.49
CA PRO A 442 -33.49 8.71 -8.68
C PRO A 442 -34.04 7.31 -9.00
N GLY A 443 -35.37 7.20 -9.17
CA GLY A 443 -35.98 6.02 -9.79
C GLY A 443 -36.97 5.20 -8.96
N VAL A 444 -37.91 5.83 -8.26
CA VAL A 444 -39.35 5.52 -8.40
C VAL A 444 -40.04 6.87 -8.31
N ASN A 445 -40.70 7.31 -9.38
CA ASN A 445 -41.63 8.43 -9.28
C ASN A 445 -42.85 7.90 -8.51
N ILE A 446 -42.73 7.79 -7.18
CA ILE A 446 -43.80 7.31 -6.30
C ILE A 446 -45.06 8.19 -6.52
N SER A 447 -44.86 9.43 -6.95
CA SER A 447 -45.88 10.36 -7.43
C SER A 447 -46.69 9.88 -8.65
N GLN A 448 -46.08 9.14 -9.60
CA GLN A 448 -46.79 8.56 -10.76
C GLN A 448 -47.46 7.23 -10.42
N LEU A 449 -46.82 6.36 -9.64
CA LEU A 449 -47.41 5.07 -9.22
C LEU A 449 -48.60 5.20 -8.26
N LEU A 450 -48.69 6.32 -7.53
CA LEU A 450 -49.84 6.64 -6.67
C LEU A 450 -50.96 7.37 -7.41
N GLN A 451 -50.68 8.00 -8.56
CA GLN A 451 -51.71 8.62 -9.42
C GLN A 451 -52.54 7.57 -10.18
N GLU A 452 -51.99 6.39 -10.43
CA GLU A 452 -52.68 5.30 -11.12
C GLU A 452 -53.66 4.52 -10.21
N LYS A 453 -53.68 4.76 -8.90
CA LYS A 453 -54.47 3.97 -7.95
C LYS A 453 -55.59 4.66 -7.19
N GLU A 454 -55.82 5.96 -7.36
CA GLU A 454 -56.98 6.61 -6.72
C GLU A 454 -57.73 7.54 -7.67
N SER A 455 -59.03 7.25 -7.83
CA SER A 455 -59.99 8.07 -8.57
C SER A 455 -60.11 9.47 -7.95
N PRO A 456 -60.45 10.49 -8.76
CA PRO A 456 -60.30 11.89 -8.38
C PRO A 456 -61.50 12.35 -7.56
N THR A 457 -61.35 12.49 -6.25
CA THR A 457 -62.18 13.44 -5.52
C THR A 457 -61.48 13.90 -4.25
N SER A 458 -61.29 15.23 -4.18
CA SER A 458 -60.89 16.01 -3.02
C SER A 458 -59.39 16.21 -2.82
N LEU A 459 -58.97 17.47 -3.01
CA LEU A 459 -57.66 18.00 -2.67
C LEU A 459 -57.32 17.69 -1.20
N HIS A 460 -56.34 16.82 -0.99
CA HIS A 460 -55.42 16.94 0.14
C HIS A 460 -54.01 16.80 -0.39
N ARG A 461 -53.22 17.86 -0.17
CA ARG A 461 -51.80 17.91 -0.45
C ARG A 461 -51.13 16.84 0.43
N VAL A 462 -50.91 15.64 -0.11
CA VAL A 462 -50.10 14.61 0.56
C VAL A 462 -48.65 15.09 0.47
N VAL A 463 -48.28 15.94 1.43
CA VAL A 463 -46.90 16.06 1.88
C VAL A 463 -46.51 14.64 2.28
N LEU A 464 -45.54 14.04 1.58
CA LEU A 464 -44.84 12.85 2.07
C LEU A 464 -44.12 13.26 3.37
N GLN A 465 -44.86 13.33 4.47
CA GLN A 465 -44.28 12.99 5.75
C GLN A 465 -43.76 11.57 5.56
N LYS A 466 -42.43 11.42 5.48
CA LYS A 466 -41.79 10.13 5.68
C LYS A 466 -42.51 9.50 6.87
N LYS A 467 -43.33 8.47 6.63
CA LYS A 467 -43.89 7.68 7.72
C LYS A 467 -42.66 7.01 8.31
N LYS A 468 -42.04 7.63 9.33
CA LYS A 468 -41.07 6.96 10.17
C LYS A 468 -41.79 5.68 10.58
N PHE A 469 -41.30 4.53 10.12
CA PHE A 469 -41.73 3.28 10.73
C PHE A 469 -41.51 3.48 12.21
N SER A 470 -42.56 3.26 12.99
CA SER A 470 -42.40 3.27 14.44
C SER A 470 -41.27 2.29 14.74
N SER A 471 -40.33 2.67 15.61
CA SER A 471 -39.25 1.78 16.04
C SER A 471 -39.77 0.49 16.66
N THR A 472 -41.07 0.40 16.93
CA THR A 472 -41.79 -0.80 17.35
C THR A 472 -42.14 -1.80 16.23
N ILE A 473 -41.88 -1.48 14.95
CA ILE A 473 -42.21 -2.35 13.80
C ILE A 473 -40.96 -3.09 13.28
N LEU A 474 -39.79 -2.52 13.46
CA LEU A 474 -38.53 -3.18 13.12
C LEU A 474 -38.02 -3.91 14.36
N PRO A 475 -37.60 -5.19 14.23
CA PRO A 475 -37.02 -5.89 15.35
C PRO A 475 -35.76 -5.14 15.81
N ASN A 476 -35.58 -5.04 17.12
CA ASN A 476 -34.34 -4.52 17.64
C ASN A 476 -33.17 -5.47 17.31
N GLY A 477 -31.92 -5.03 17.48
CA GLY A 477 -30.75 -5.81 17.06
C GLY A 477 -30.72 -7.24 17.64
N THR A 478 -31.26 -7.43 18.85
CA THR A 478 -31.36 -8.74 19.51
C THR A 478 -32.43 -9.61 18.86
N GLU A 479 -33.64 -9.07 18.66
CA GLU A 479 -34.74 -9.76 17.98
C GLU A 479 -34.38 -10.12 16.53
N ALA A 480 -33.66 -9.26 15.83
CA ALA A 480 -33.18 -9.52 14.48
C ALA A 480 -32.12 -10.64 14.45
N ALA A 481 -31.24 -10.69 15.45
CA ALA A 481 -30.25 -11.75 15.60
C ALA A 481 -30.91 -13.10 15.95
N ASP A 482 -31.92 -13.10 16.81
CA ASP A 482 -32.73 -14.29 17.13
C ASP A 482 -33.45 -14.82 15.88
N LEU A 483 -34.14 -13.94 15.14
CA LEU A 483 -34.78 -14.30 13.87
C LEU A 483 -33.77 -14.90 12.88
N TYR A 484 -32.57 -14.33 12.77
CA TYR A 484 -31.52 -14.84 11.89
C TYR A 484 -31.07 -16.25 12.29
N MET A 485 -30.87 -16.52 13.58
CA MET A 485 -30.49 -17.84 14.09
C MET A 485 -31.60 -18.86 13.87
N ASP A 486 -32.86 -18.49 14.14
CA ASP A 486 -34.02 -19.36 13.96
C ASP A 486 -34.22 -19.76 12.48
N THR A 487 -33.87 -18.86 11.56
CA THR A 487 -34.07 -19.08 10.12
C THR A 487 -32.91 -19.83 9.46
N LEU A 488 -31.66 -19.57 9.88
CA LEU A 488 -30.45 -20.05 9.21
C LEU A 488 -29.63 -21.05 10.03
N GLY A 489 -30.02 -21.34 11.27
CA GLY A 489 -29.43 -22.38 12.12
C GLY A 489 -27.96 -22.17 12.50
N SER A 490 -27.44 -20.95 12.36
CA SER A 490 -26.05 -20.62 12.63
C SER A 490 -25.85 -20.05 14.04
N SER A 491 -24.73 -20.36 14.69
CA SER A 491 -24.38 -19.83 16.01
C SER A 491 -23.85 -18.41 15.91
N LEU A 492 -24.74 -17.41 16.02
CA LEU A 492 -24.29 -16.03 16.24
C LEU A 492 -23.60 -15.93 17.60
N ILE A 493 -22.43 -15.30 17.63
CA ILE A 493 -21.73 -14.98 18.88
C ILE A 493 -22.54 -13.90 19.59
N ARG A 494 -23.20 -14.28 20.70
CA ARG A 494 -23.95 -13.38 21.58
C ARG A 494 -22.99 -12.41 22.31
N VAL A 495 -23.57 -11.39 22.94
CA VAL A 495 -22.91 -10.31 23.69
C VAL A 495 -21.58 -10.78 24.29
N SER A 496 -20.49 -10.25 23.73
CA SER A 496 -19.14 -10.60 24.13
C SER A 496 -18.89 -10.18 25.58
N SER A 497 -18.31 -11.06 26.40
CA SER A 497 -17.84 -10.73 27.76
C SER A 497 -16.53 -9.90 27.75
N PHE A 498 -16.29 -9.17 26.67
CA PHE A 498 -15.07 -8.44 26.41
C PHE A 498 -15.21 -6.99 26.88
N GLY A 499 -14.41 -6.60 27.88
CA GLY A 499 -14.42 -5.24 28.43
C GLY A 499 -15.71 -4.96 29.20
N MET A 500 -15.89 -5.63 30.34
CA MET A 500 -17.04 -5.42 31.22
C MET A 500 -16.97 -4.04 31.88
N ASP A 501 -18.13 -3.39 32.06
CA ASP A 501 -18.23 -2.09 32.74
C ASP A 501 -17.59 -2.19 34.14
N PRO A 502 -16.52 -1.41 34.41
CA PRO A 502 -15.78 -1.51 35.66
C PRO A 502 -16.36 -0.62 36.77
N PHE A 503 -17.31 0.28 36.49
CA PHE A 503 -17.80 1.25 37.47
C PHE A 503 -18.81 0.66 38.45
N THR A 504 -18.74 1.08 39.72
CA THR A 504 -19.70 0.67 40.74
C THR A 504 -20.99 1.51 40.73
N SER A 505 -20.91 2.72 40.18
CA SER A 505 -22.04 3.64 40.05
C SER A 505 -22.04 4.40 38.71
N GLU A 506 -23.23 4.74 38.23
CA GLU A 506 -23.41 5.60 37.05
C GLU A 506 -22.83 7.02 37.25
N HIS A 507 -22.73 7.48 38.50
CA HIS A 507 -22.15 8.78 38.81
C HIS A 507 -20.64 8.84 38.54
N GLU A 508 -19.91 7.77 38.88
CA GLU A 508 -18.47 7.66 38.61
C GLU A 508 -18.20 7.61 37.11
N LYS A 509 -19.00 6.82 36.39
CA LYS A 509 -18.94 6.73 34.93
C LYS A 509 -19.17 8.10 34.27
N ALA A 510 -20.23 8.80 34.65
CA ALA A 510 -20.51 10.14 34.15
C ALA A 510 -19.39 11.14 34.47
N THR A 511 -18.76 11.01 35.64
CA THR A 511 -17.61 11.84 36.03
C THR A 511 -16.41 11.59 35.11
N VAL A 512 -16.10 10.33 34.80
CA VAL A 512 -15.01 9.99 33.87
C VAL A 512 -15.30 10.49 32.46
N GLU A 513 -16.54 10.31 31.97
CA GLU A 513 -16.96 10.82 30.65
C GLU A 513 -16.83 12.34 30.57
N GLN A 514 -17.24 13.07 31.61
CA GLN A 514 -17.08 14.51 31.69
C GLN A 514 -15.61 14.93 31.62
N LEU A 515 -14.76 14.38 32.51
CA LEU A 515 -13.34 14.70 32.56
C LEU A 515 -12.61 14.34 31.25
N PHE A 516 -13.01 13.23 30.62
CA PHE A 516 -12.48 12.84 29.32
C PHE A 516 -12.87 13.84 28.23
N SER A 517 -14.14 14.26 28.19
CA SER A 517 -14.65 15.24 27.22
C SER A 517 -14.05 16.64 27.39
N GLU A 518 -13.68 17.04 28.61
CA GLU A 518 -12.99 18.32 28.87
C GLU A 518 -11.60 18.35 28.21
N LYS A 519 -10.91 17.20 28.18
CA LYS A 519 -9.59 17.07 27.55
C LYS A 519 -9.67 16.76 26.05
N TRP A 520 -10.69 16.01 25.63
CA TRP A 520 -10.92 15.61 24.25
C TRP A 520 -12.34 16.01 23.79
N PRO A 521 -12.60 17.32 23.60
CA PRO A 521 -13.94 17.81 23.29
C PRO A 521 -14.43 17.42 21.90
N ASP A 522 -13.52 17.15 20.96
CA ASP A 522 -13.84 16.62 19.64
C ASP A 522 -13.08 15.31 19.39
N ILE A 523 -13.73 14.19 19.69
CA ILE A 523 -13.19 12.85 19.43
C ILE A 523 -13.01 12.57 17.94
N ALA A 524 -13.60 13.36 17.04
CA ALA A 524 -13.40 13.19 15.62
C ALA A 524 -11.97 13.51 15.18
N VAL A 525 -11.26 14.34 15.93
CA VAL A 525 -9.83 14.61 15.73
C VAL A 525 -9.04 13.30 15.89
N LEU A 526 -9.42 12.44 16.83
CA LEU A 526 -8.76 11.14 17.04
C LEU A 526 -8.94 10.23 15.82
N PHE A 527 -10.17 10.11 15.33
CA PHE A 527 -10.48 9.32 14.14
C PHE A 527 -9.73 9.85 12.90
N ASN A 528 -9.76 11.18 12.69
CA ASN A 528 -9.10 11.82 11.55
C ASN A 528 -7.57 11.58 11.58
N ASN A 529 -6.95 11.68 12.75
CA ASN A 529 -5.51 11.43 12.89
C ASN A 529 -5.17 9.96 12.67
N ALA A 530 -5.96 9.04 13.24
CA ALA A 530 -5.79 7.61 13.02
C ALA A 530 -5.85 7.26 11.52
N VAL A 531 -6.83 7.78 10.77
CA VAL A 531 -6.97 7.58 9.31
C VAL A 531 -5.73 8.03 8.53
N ASN A 532 -5.02 9.04 9.04
CA ASN A 532 -3.78 9.55 8.45
C ASN A 532 -2.52 8.90 9.03
N LYS A 533 -2.65 7.75 9.72
CA LYS A 533 -1.56 6.99 10.37
C LYS A 533 -0.82 7.75 11.47
N ASN A 534 -1.40 8.85 11.96
CA ASN A 534 -0.92 9.51 13.17
C ASN A 534 -1.64 8.93 14.39
N PHE A 535 -1.02 7.98 15.06
CA PHE A 535 -1.61 7.30 16.20
C PHE A 535 -1.36 8.02 17.54
N LEU A 536 -0.59 9.11 17.58
CA LEU A 536 -0.23 9.78 18.83
C LEU A 536 -1.46 10.38 19.55
N PRO A 537 -2.38 11.13 18.90
CA PRO A 537 -3.57 11.62 19.58
C PRO A 537 -4.47 10.48 20.07
N PHE A 538 -4.61 9.42 19.26
CA PHE A 538 -5.38 8.23 19.61
C PHE A 538 -4.78 7.52 20.84
N LYS A 539 -3.45 7.39 20.89
CA LYS A 539 -2.70 6.85 22.02
C LYS A 539 -2.93 7.67 23.29
N GLU A 540 -2.72 8.97 23.23
CA GLU A 540 -2.85 9.85 24.40
C GLU A 540 -4.29 9.87 24.94
N ALA A 541 -5.28 9.84 24.05
CA ALA A 541 -6.68 9.73 24.41
C ALA A 541 -6.97 8.39 25.11
N LEU A 542 -6.55 7.27 24.53
CA LEU A 542 -6.79 5.95 25.11
C LEU A 542 -6.12 5.80 26.49
N ILE A 543 -4.86 6.22 26.64
CA ILE A 543 -4.15 6.19 27.93
C ILE A 543 -4.84 7.10 28.96
N THR A 544 -5.29 8.30 28.55
CA THR A 544 -6.05 9.19 29.42
C THR A 544 -7.33 8.51 29.89
N LEU A 545 -8.08 7.88 28.99
CA LEU A 545 -9.34 7.21 29.31
C LEU A 545 -9.12 6.05 30.28
N VAL A 546 -8.07 5.24 30.06
CA VAL A 546 -7.69 4.15 30.97
C VAL A 546 -7.33 4.70 32.35
N THR A 547 -6.52 5.76 32.41
CA THR A 547 -6.07 6.36 33.69
C THR A 547 -7.23 6.94 34.48
N LEU A 548 -8.15 7.64 33.81
CA LEU A 548 -9.35 8.17 34.44
C LEU A 548 -10.26 7.04 34.91
N THR A 549 -10.48 6.02 34.09
CA THR A 549 -11.32 4.87 34.47
C THR A 549 -10.75 4.18 35.69
N GLN A 550 -9.45 3.85 35.72
CA GLN A 550 -8.77 3.24 36.88
C GLN A 550 -8.89 4.07 38.17
N ARG A 551 -9.00 5.39 38.07
CA ARG A 551 -9.06 6.28 39.24
C ARG A 551 -10.46 6.33 39.88
N TYR A 552 -11.50 6.11 39.08
CA TYR A 552 -12.90 6.31 39.48
C TYR A 552 -13.73 5.03 39.44
N SER A 553 -13.20 3.91 38.92
CA SER A 553 -13.85 2.60 38.87
C SER A 553 -13.62 1.78 40.13
#